data_AF-A0A937Q5Y2-F1
#
_entry.id   AF-A0A937Q5Y2-F1
#
_cell.length_a   1.000
_cell.length_b   1.000
_cell.length_c   1.000
_cell.angle_alpha   90.00
_cell.angle_beta   90.00
_cell.angle_gamma   90.00
#
_symmetry.space_group_name_H-M   'P 1'
#
loop_
_entity.id
_entity.type
_entity.pdbx_description
1 polymer ?
#
loop_
_entity_poly.entity_id
_entity_poly.type
_entity_poly.pdbx_seq_one_letter_code
_entity_poly.pdbx_strand_id
1 'polypeptide(L)'
;LAFKIPKLLLRYRTLSKLKSTYLDALVKIVDPSTGRVHTSYNQTVAATGRLSSSNPNLQNIPVRGEEGREIRKGFVAEAGQYLVSADYSQIELRVFAHYSEDEAFIEAFQQDRDIHTRTASEIMGADRQDVTPQMRRIAKAINFGIIYGMGPRKLSEELGIDQKIARDYIAAYYKRYQGVARYRDEMIQKASENGYVTTLFNRRRYLPDIQHANNRIRSEAERMAINTPIQGTAADLIKKAMINIHNRLGQGGFRSKMLLQVHDELVFEVPAEELEKVVPMIREEMEGVYPLKVPLKVDINKGRNWDEAH
;
A
#
# COMPACT_ATOMS: atom_id res chain seq x y z
N LEU A 1 -22.84 21.56 19.79
CA LEU A 1 -22.03 21.93 20.98
C LEU A 1 -21.40 20.74 21.73
N ALA A 2 -22.01 19.55 21.71
CA ALA A 2 -21.68 18.44 22.64
C ALA A 2 -20.26 17.81 22.57
N PHE A 3 -19.41 18.14 21.59
CA PHE A 3 -18.05 17.56 21.50
C PHE A 3 -16.95 18.57 21.18
N LYS A 4 -17.14 19.85 21.54
CA LYS A 4 -16.16 20.91 21.23
C LYS A 4 -14.79 20.64 21.86
N ILE A 5 -14.75 20.28 23.15
CA ILE A 5 -13.49 20.02 23.87
C ILE A 5 -12.76 18.78 23.31
N PRO A 6 -13.41 17.59 23.16
CA PRO A 6 -12.76 16.43 22.54
C PRO A 6 -12.19 16.72 21.14
N LYS A 7 -12.93 17.45 20.29
CA LYS A 7 -12.47 17.84 18.95
C LYS A 7 -11.22 18.72 19.00
N LEU A 8 -11.18 19.70 19.92
CA LEU A 8 -10.02 20.58 20.11
C LEU A 8 -8.81 19.82 20.66
N LEU A 9 -9.03 18.89 21.59
CA LEU A 9 -7.95 18.04 22.12
C LEU A 9 -7.34 17.14 21.05
N LEU A 10 -8.17 16.52 20.20
CA LEU A 10 -7.69 15.73 19.06
C LEU A 10 -6.88 16.59 18.08
N ARG A 11 -7.38 17.79 17.75
CA ARG A 11 -6.65 18.73 16.88
C ARG A 11 -5.32 19.16 17.51
N TYR A 12 -5.30 19.51 18.79
CA TYR A 12 -4.07 19.87 19.51
C TYR A 12 -3.05 18.73 19.45
N ARG A 13 -3.45 17.48 19.75
CA ARG A 13 -2.54 16.32 19.68
C ARG A 13 -1.96 16.12 18.28
N THR A 14 -2.78 16.28 17.24
CA THR A 14 -2.31 16.20 15.84
C THR A 14 -1.28 17.29 15.54
N LEU A 15 -1.58 18.55 15.85
CA LEU A 15 -0.68 19.68 15.58
C LEU A 15 0.62 19.60 16.40
N SER A 16 0.54 19.26 17.69
CA SER A 16 1.71 19.09 18.54
C SER A 16 2.62 17.99 17.99
N LYS A 17 2.07 16.85 17.57
CA LYS A 17 2.84 15.78 16.93
C LYS A 17 3.48 16.24 15.62
N LEU A 18 2.72 16.92 14.76
CA LEU A 18 3.23 17.42 13.48
C LEU A 18 4.44 18.34 13.68
N LYS A 19 4.31 19.30 14.61
CA LYS A 19 5.38 20.23 14.95
C LYS A 19 6.60 19.51 15.52
N SER A 20 6.42 18.68 16.56
CA SER A 20 7.54 18.06 17.25
C SER A 20 8.27 17.03 16.39
N THR A 21 7.52 16.25 15.60
CA THR A 21 8.06 15.09 14.86
C THR A 21 8.57 15.46 13.47
N TYR A 22 7.97 16.44 12.80
CA TYR A 22 8.37 16.80 11.43
C TYR A 22 9.01 18.18 11.37
N LEU A 23 8.35 19.25 11.83
CA LEU A 23 8.94 20.60 11.69
C LEU A 23 10.22 20.77 12.50
N ASP A 24 10.15 20.58 13.82
CA ASP A 24 11.30 20.85 14.70
C ASP A 24 12.41 19.80 14.51
N ALA A 25 12.04 18.55 14.24
CA ALA A 25 12.99 17.46 14.14
C ALA A 25 13.68 17.39 12.76
N LEU A 26 12.95 17.56 11.65
CA LEU A 26 13.57 17.46 10.31
C LEU A 26 14.60 18.56 10.09
N VAL A 27 14.33 19.79 10.55
CA VAL A 27 15.27 20.91 10.44
C VAL A 27 16.57 20.62 11.21
N LYS A 28 16.48 19.96 12.36
CA LYS A 28 17.66 19.65 13.20
C LYS A 28 18.54 18.54 12.64
N ILE A 29 18.01 17.68 11.77
CA ILE A 29 18.73 16.54 11.19
C ILE A 29 19.19 16.79 9.76
N VAL A 30 19.05 18.01 9.26
CA VAL A 30 19.66 18.41 7.99
C VAL A 30 21.16 18.27 8.12
N ASP A 31 21.76 17.48 7.22
CA ASP A 31 23.20 17.29 7.18
C ASP A 31 23.87 18.57 6.66
N PRO A 32 24.77 19.21 7.43
CA PRO A 32 25.38 20.48 7.04
C PRO A 32 26.28 20.41 5.79
N SER A 33 26.81 19.23 5.46
CA SER A 33 27.72 19.06 4.32
C SER A 33 26.97 18.97 2.99
N THR A 34 25.75 18.46 3.02
CA THR A 34 24.92 18.27 1.81
C THR A 34 23.75 19.25 1.73
N GLY A 35 23.35 19.84 2.86
CA GLY A 35 22.12 20.63 2.98
C GLY A 35 20.84 19.79 2.85
N ARG A 36 20.93 18.46 2.98
CA ARG A 36 19.82 17.53 2.77
C ARG A 36 19.55 16.66 4.00
N VAL A 37 18.35 16.11 4.07
CA VAL A 37 17.98 15.09 5.07
C VAL A 37 18.26 13.70 4.50
N HIS A 38 19.02 12.88 5.25
CA HIS A 38 19.38 11.52 4.84
C HIS A 38 18.64 10.50 5.71
N THR A 39 17.63 9.84 5.14
CA THR A 39 16.93 8.75 5.84
C THR A 39 17.74 7.45 5.79
N SER A 40 17.55 6.58 6.79
CA SER A 40 18.10 5.23 6.80
C SER A 40 17.02 4.22 6.41
N TYR A 41 17.26 3.47 5.33
CA TYR A 41 16.41 2.35 4.92
C TYR A 41 16.89 1.04 5.54
N ASN A 42 16.04 0.38 6.33
CA ASN A 42 16.35 -0.92 6.92
C ASN A 42 15.77 -2.05 6.07
N GLN A 43 16.64 -2.81 5.41
CA GLN A 43 16.27 -3.84 4.43
C GLN A 43 15.87 -5.19 5.06
N THR A 44 16.27 -5.45 6.31
CA THR A 44 16.18 -6.75 6.99
C THR A 44 15.24 -6.75 8.21
N VAL A 45 14.42 -5.71 8.40
CA VAL A 45 13.59 -5.54 9.60
C VAL A 45 12.18 -6.11 9.43
N ALA A 46 11.46 -5.75 8.37
CA ALA A 46 10.06 -6.14 8.23
C ALA A 46 9.92 -7.63 7.86
N ALA A 47 9.09 -8.37 8.60
CA ALA A 47 8.84 -9.80 8.36
C ALA A 47 8.26 -10.10 6.97
N THR A 48 7.59 -9.11 6.34
CA THR A 48 7.04 -9.24 4.98
C THR A 48 8.04 -8.83 3.89
N GLY A 49 9.21 -8.30 4.26
CA GLY A 49 10.23 -7.87 3.31
C GLY A 49 10.09 -6.46 2.76
N ARG A 50 9.10 -5.66 3.21
CA ARG A 50 9.04 -4.21 2.94
C ARG A 50 10.29 -3.50 3.49
N LEU A 51 10.73 -2.42 2.84
CA LEU A 51 11.69 -1.51 3.45
C LEU A 51 11.00 -0.76 4.59
N SER A 52 11.76 -0.46 5.64
CA SER A 52 11.35 0.50 6.67
C SER A 52 12.30 1.68 6.69
N SER A 53 11.84 2.83 7.14
CA SER A 53 12.62 4.07 7.18
C SER A 53 12.77 4.58 8.62
N SER A 54 13.97 5.06 8.96
CA SER A 54 14.29 5.63 10.28
C SER A 54 15.26 6.81 10.13
N ASN A 55 15.26 7.71 11.12
CA ASN A 55 16.18 8.86 11.21
C ASN A 55 16.26 9.72 9.94
N PRO A 56 15.16 10.33 9.45
CA PRO A 56 13.78 10.26 9.97
C PRO A 56 12.98 9.14 9.29
N ASN A 57 11.85 8.75 9.89
CA ASN A 57 10.90 7.85 9.23
C ASN A 57 10.03 8.63 8.25
N LEU A 58 10.40 8.60 6.96
CA LEU A 58 9.70 9.31 5.89
C LEU A 58 8.41 8.61 5.45
N GLN A 59 8.22 7.33 5.81
CA GLN A 59 6.97 6.60 5.53
C GLN A 59 5.80 7.13 6.37
N ASN A 60 6.09 7.76 7.50
CA ASN A 60 5.05 8.26 8.39
C ASN A 60 4.63 9.71 8.09
N ILE A 61 5.15 10.35 7.05
CA ILE A 61 4.78 11.74 6.73
C ILE A 61 3.31 11.79 6.32
N PRO A 62 2.45 12.56 7.04
CA PRO A 62 1.02 12.53 6.79
C PRO A 62 0.67 12.90 5.35
N VAL A 63 -0.16 12.07 4.74
CA VAL A 63 -0.62 12.22 3.34
C VAL A 63 -1.92 13.03 3.27
N ARG A 64 -2.73 12.99 4.33
CA ARG A 64 -4.08 13.56 4.37
C ARG A 64 -4.18 14.73 5.33
N GLY A 65 -5.08 15.66 5.00
CA GLY A 65 -5.33 16.87 5.79
C GLY A 65 -4.43 18.02 5.38
N GLU A 66 -4.93 19.24 5.58
CA GLU A 66 -4.24 20.48 5.20
C GLU A 66 -2.85 20.56 5.85
N GLU A 67 -2.74 20.21 7.13
CA GLU A 67 -1.47 20.35 7.86
C GLU A 67 -0.41 19.33 7.40
N GLY A 68 -0.82 18.14 6.94
CA GLY A 68 0.10 17.15 6.36
C GLY A 68 0.66 17.61 5.01
N ARG A 69 -0.20 18.23 4.19
CA ARG A 69 0.18 18.84 2.91
C ARG A 69 1.21 19.95 3.09
N GLU A 70 1.03 20.81 4.10
CA GLU A 70 2.03 21.85 4.42
C GLU A 70 3.41 21.26 4.78
N ILE A 71 3.47 20.12 5.48
CA ILE A 71 4.76 19.44 5.74
C ILE A 71 5.41 18.97 4.42
N ARG A 72 4.63 18.41 3.49
CA ARG A 72 5.14 17.91 2.21
C ARG A 72 5.67 19.03 1.31
N LYS A 73 5.10 20.24 1.39
CA LYS A 73 5.65 21.42 0.69
C LYS A 73 7.09 21.76 1.10
N GLY A 74 7.50 21.38 2.31
CA GLY A 74 8.87 21.55 2.78
C GLY A 74 9.90 20.64 2.08
N PHE A 75 9.45 19.61 1.36
CA PHE A 75 10.30 18.73 0.55
C PHE A 75 10.30 19.24 -0.88
N VAL A 76 11.35 19.96 -1.25
CA VAL A 76 11.47 20.65 -2.55
C VAL A 76 12.49 19.98 -3.46
N ALA A 77 12.28 20.11 -4.77
CA ALA A 77 13.30 19.79 -5.76
C ALA A 77 14.39 20.87 -5.80
N GLU A 78 15.60 20.49 -6.18
CA GLU A 78 16.65 21.44 -6.55
C GLU A 78 16.22 22.36 -7.71
N ALA A 79 16.82 23.55 -7.77
CA ALA A 79 16.54 24.53 -8.81
C ALA A 79 16.76 23.94 -10.21
N GLY A 80 15.80 24.16 -11.12
CA GLY A 80 15.82 23.58 -12.47
C GLY A 80 15.33 22.12 -12.55
N GLN A 81 15.04 21.48 -11.42
CA GLN A 81 14.56 20.11 -11.35
C GLN A 81 13.10 20.04 -10.88
N TYR A 82 12.53 18.83 -10.96
CA TYR A 82 11.20 18.48 -10.47
C TYR A 82 11.27 17.25 -9.58
N LEU A 83 10.42 17.21 -8.57
CA LEU A 83 10.09 15.95 -7.92
C LEU A 83 9.09 15.21 -8.81
N VAL A 84 9.36 13.93 -9.06
CA VAL A 84 8.48 13.02 -9.77
C VAL A 84 8.10 11.91 -8.80
N SER A 85 6.81 11.76 -8.52
CA SER A 85 6.27 10.67 -7.72
C SER A 85 5.63 9.64 -8.63
N ALA A 86 5.99 8.38 -8.45
CA ALA A 86 5.42 7.25 -9.17
C ALA A 86 4.88 6.23 -8.16
N ASP A 87 3.56 6.12 -8.05
CA ASP A 87 2.87 5.26 -7.07
C ASP A 87 2.13 4.13 -7.77
N TYR A 88 2.28 2.90 -7.26
CA TYR A 88 1.50 1.80 -7.80
C TYR A 88 0.03 1.91 -7.37
N SER A 89 -0.85 1.95 -8.37
CA SER A 89 -2.29 1.99 -8.15
C SER A 89 -2.81 0.63 -7.68
N GLN A 90 -2.99 0.51 -6.35
CA GLN A 90 -3.56 -0.66 -5.68
C GLN A 90 -2.77 -1.96 -5.92
N ILE A 91 -1.42 -1.92 -5.83
CA ILE A 91 -0.56 -3.09 -6.10
C ILE A 91 -0.96 -4.33 -5.31
N GLU A 92 -1.28 -4.20 -4.02
CA GLU A 92 -1.65 -5.36 -3.19
C GLU A 92 -2.93 -6.04 -3.68
N LEU A 93 -3.91 -5.27 -4.17
CA LEU A 93 -5.13 -5.84 -4.76
C LEU A 93 -4.86 -6.51 -6.11
N ARG A 94 -3.93 -5.98 -6.91
CA ARG A 94 -3.53 -6.58 -8.19
C ARG A 94 -2.76 -7.89 -7.97
N VAL A 95 -1.84 -7.91 -7.00
CA VAL A 95 -1.14 -9.12 -6.56
C VAL A 95 -2.13 -10.14 -6.00
N PHE A 96 -3.11 -9.69 -5.22
CA PHE A 96 -4.17 -10.55 -4.71
C PHE A 96 -5.03 -11.15 -5.83
N ALA A 97 -5.40 -10.37 -6.83
CA ALA A 97 -6.12 -10.87 -8.01
C ALA A 97 -5.30 -11.93 -8.76
N HIS A 98 -3.98 -11.75 -8.86
CA HIS A 98 -3.09 -12.74 -9.45
C HIS A 98 -3.04 -14.05 -8.65
N TYR A 99 -2.94 -13.99 -7.32
CA TYR A 99 -2.89 -15.18 -6.46
C TYR A 99 -4.24 -15.91 -6.34
N SER A 100 -5.33 -15.16 -6.20
CA SER A 100 -6.67 -15.73 -6.08
C SER A 100 -7.16 -16.34 -7.39
N GLU A 101 -6.67 -15.81 -8.51
CA GLU A 101 -7.18 -16.11 -9.84
C GLU A 101 -8.70 -15.98 -9.90
N ASP A 102 -9.24 -15.03 -9.15
CA ASP A 102 -10.67 -14.78 -9.11
C ASP A 102 -11.08 -13.97 -10.34
N GLU A 103 -11.93 -14.55 -11.17
CA GLU A 103 -12.33 -13.98 -12.46
C GLU A 103 -12.91 -12.57 -12.32
N ALA A 104 -13.69 -12.30 -11.26
CA ALA A 104 -14.30 -11.00 -11.04
C ALA A 104 -13.26 -9.91 -10.74
N PHE A 105 -12.20 -10.26 -10.01
CA PHE A 105 -11.07 -9.37 -9.76
C PHE A 105 -10.21 -9.16 -11.00
N ILE A 106 -9.92 -10.23 -11.73
CA ILE A 106 -9.12 -10.16 -12.97
C ILE A 106 -9.83 -9.27 -14.00
N GLU A 107 -11.11 -9.54 -14.27
CA GLU A 107 -11.93 -8.77 -15.21
C GLU A 107 -11.98 -7.29 -14.79
N ALA A 108 -12.19 -7.01 -13.50
CA ALA A 108 -12.28 -5.65 -13.01
C ALA A 108 -10.99 -4.86 -13.27
N PHE A 109 -9.82 -5.46 -13.01
CA PHE A 109 -8.54 -4.79 -13.24
C PHE A 109 -8.16 -4.68 -14.72
N GLN A 110 -8.51 -5.67 -15.54
CA GLN A 110 -8.27 -5.61 -16.99
C GLN A 110 -9.12 -4.52 -17.67
N GLN A 111 -10.31 -4.24 -17.14
CA GLN A 111 -11.23 -3.23 -17.67
C GLN A 111 -11.16 -1.89 -16.91
N ASP A 112 -10.17 -1.70 -16.03
CA ASP A 112 -9.99 -0.51 -15.15
C ASP A 112 -11.28 -0.12 -14.39
N ARG A 113 -12.06 -1.13 -13.98
CA ARG A 113 -13.32 -0.95 -13.25
C ARG A 113 -13.07 -0.85 -11.74
N ASP A 114 -13.87 -0.04 -11.08
CA ASP A 114 -13.86 0.07 -9.63
C ASP A 114 -14.42 -1.19 -8.94
N ILE A 115 -13.51 -2.02 -8.44
CA ILE A 115 -13.84 -3.27 -7.74
C ILE A 115 -14.67 -3.02 -6.48
N HIS A 116 -14.49 -1.90 -5.78
CA HIS A 116 -15.26 -1.63 -4.54
C HIS A 116 -16.73 -1.35 -4.85
N THR A 117 -17.00 -0.64 -5.94
CA THR A 117 -18.37 -0.39 -6.41
C THR A 117 -19.04 -1.68 -6.87
N ARG A 118 -18.30 -2.56 -7.58
CA ARG A 118 -18.78 -3.92 -7.93
C ARG A 118 -19.13 -4.73 -6.68
N THR A 119 -18.20 -4.80 -5.72
CA THR A 119 -18.42 -5.51 -4.46
C THR A 119 -19.60 -4.95 -3.67
N ALA A 120 -19.77 -3.63 -3.61
CA ALA A 120 -20.90 -3.01 -2.94
C ALA A 120 -22.23 -3.43 -3.57
N SER A 121 -22.33 -3.35 -4.89
CA SER A 121 -23.52 -3.77 -5.65
C SER A 121 -23.86 -5.24 -5.38
N GLU A 122 -22.85 -6.13 -5.45
CA GLU A 122 -23.04 -7.57 -5.33
C GLU A 122 -23.37 -8.04 -3.90
N ILE A 123 -22.72 -7.47 -2.87
CA ILE A 123 -22.91 -7.90 -1.46
C ILE A 123 -24.12 -7.24 -0.81
N MET A 124 -24.42 -6.00 -1.20
CA MET A 124 -25.53 -5.23 -0.62
C MET A 124 -26.80 -5.31 -1.47
N GLY A 125 -26.76 -6.00 -2.61
CA GLY A 125 -27.92 -6.22 -3.48
C GLY A 125 -28.49 -4.95 -4.10
N ALA A 126 -27.63 -3.99 -4.44
CA ALA A 126 -28.04 -2.74 -5.09
C ALA A 126 -27.54 -2.70 -6.53
N ASP A 127 -28.30 -2.07 -7.41
CA ASP A 127 -27.84 -1.83 -8.77
C ASP A 127 -26.61 -0.93 -8.77
N ARG A 128 -25.71 -1.14 -9.75
CA ARG A 128 -24.41 -0.45 -9.79
C ARG A 128 -24.55 1.08 -9.81
N GLN A 129 -25.64 1.60 -10.38
CA GLN A 129 -25.94 3.02 -10.46
C GLN A 129 -26.41 3.59 -9.10
N ASP A 130 -26.96 2.74 -8.24
CA ASP A 130 -27.49 3.11 -6.93
C ASP A 130 -26.47 2.92 -5.79
N VAL A 131 -25.25 2.50 -6.12
CA VAL A 131 -24.17 2.35 -5.13
C VAL A 131 -23.77 3.73 -4.60
N THR A 132 -24.18 4.00 -3.36
CA THR A 132 -23.83 5.24 -2.68
C THR A 132 -22.34 5.29 -2.28
N PRO A 133 -21.75 6.48 -2.05
CA PRO A 133 -20.39 6.61 -1.52
C PRO A 133 -20.17 5.88 -0.19
N GLN A 134 -21.21 5.76 0.64
CA GLN A 134 -21.15 5.01 1.90
C GLN A 134 -21.07 3.49 1.64
N MET A 135 -21.89 2.97 0.73
CA MET A 135 -21.85 1.54 0.34
C MET A 135 -20.49 1.18 -0.24
N ARG A 136 -19.95 2.02 -1.13
CA ARG A 136 -18.60 1.87 -1.67
C ARG A 136 -17.53 1.86 -0.58
N ARG A 137 -17.65 2.73 0.43
CA ARG A 137 -16.71 2.79 1.57
C ARG A 137 -16.74 1.50 2.39
N ILE A 138 -17.92 0.95 2.64
CA ILE A 138 -18.09 -0.32 3.35
C ILE A 138 -17.48 -1.47 2.53
N ALA A 139 -17.79 -1.56 1.23
CA ALA A 139 -17.22 -2.57 0.35
C ALA A 139 -15.70 -2.46 0.23
N LYS A 140 -15.15 -1.25 0.25
CA LYS A 140 -13.70 -1.03 0.35
C LYS A 140 -13.14 -1.63 1.63
N ALA A 141 -13.73 -1.35 2.79
CA ALA A 141 -13.31 -1.93 4.06
C ALA A 141 -13.43 -3.46 4.07
N ILE A 142 -14.46 -4.01 3.43
CA ILE A 142 -14.62 -5.47 3.25
C ILE A 142 -13.49 -6.04 2.38
N ASN A 143 -13.20 -5.45 1.20
CA ASN A 143 -12.12 -5.93 0.31
C ASN A 143 -10.78 -5.95 1.04
N PHE A 144 -10.37 -4.83 1.63
CA PHE A 144 -9.12 -4.76 2.37
C PHE A 144 -9.12 -5.67 3.61
N GLY A 145 -10.24 -5.73 4.33
CA GLY A 145 -10.37 -6.61 5.49
C GLY A 145 -10.17 -8.07 5.10
N ILE A 146 -10.89 -8.56 4.10
CA ILE A 146 -10.86 -9.96 3.67
C ILE A 146 -9.51 -10.34 3.08
N ILE A 147 -8.88 -9.46 2.29
CA ILE A 147 -7.52 -9.65 1.76
C ILE A 147 -6.50 -9.84 2.89
N TYR A 148 -6.71 -9.18 4.03
CA TYR A 148 -5.87 -9.33 5.22
C TYR A 148 -6.39 -10.36 6.22
N GLY A 149 -7.32 -11.24 5.81
CA GLY A 149 -7.87 -12.31 6.63
C GLY A 149 -8.72 -11.83 7.82
N MET A 150 -9.30 -10.63 7.74
CA MET A 150 -10.15 -10.07 8.81
C MET A 150 -11.37 -10.95 9.05
N GLY A 151 -11.56 -11.39 10.29
CA GLY A 151 -12.75 -12.13 10.71
C GLY A 151 -13.96 -11.23 11.02
N PRO A 152 -15.15 -11.82 11.22
CA PRO A 152 -16.40 -11.07 11.43
C PRO A 152 -16.38 -10.06 12.57
N ARG A 153 -15.67 -10.37 13.67
CA ARG A 153 -15.55 -9.47 14.82
C ARG A 153 -14.88 -8.15 14.46
N LYS A 154 -13.69 -8.23 13.84
CA LYS A 154 -12.91 -7.04 13.47
C LYS A 154 -13.61 -6.24 12.37
N LEU A 155 -14.30 -6.91 11.45
CA LEU A 155 -15.12 -6.25 10.43
C LEU A 155 -16.31 -5.51 11.04
N SER A 156 -16.98 -6.10 12.03
CA SER A 156 -18.06 -5.48 12.80
C SER A 156 -17.58 -4.22 13.53
N GLU A 157 -16.44 -4.28 14.19
CA GLU A 157 -15.81 -3.13 14.88
C GLU A 157 -15.44 -2.01 13.89
N GLU A 158 -14.86 -2.35 12.73
CA GLU A 158 -14.45 -1.37 11.69
C GLU A 158 -15.66 -0.67 11.05
N LEU A 159 -16.75 -1.41 10.82
CA LEU A 159 -17.95 -0.90 10.14
C LEU A 159 -19.00 -0.33 11.09
N GLY A 160 -18.88 -0.58 12.41
CA GLY A 160 -19.91 -0.22 13.38
C GLY A 160 -21.24 -0.95 13.17
N ILE A 161 -21.19 -2.21 12.70
CA ILE A 161 -22.37 -3.05 12.42
C ILE A 161 -22.42 -4.25 13.35
N ASP A 162 -23.58 -4.92 13.43
CA ASP A 162 -23.70 -6.16 14.20
C ASP A 162 -22.79 -7.28 13.66
N GLN A 163 -22.23 -8.08 14.58
CA GLN A 163 -21.30 -9.16 14.23
C GLN A 163 -21.94 -10.24 13.33
N LYS A 164 -23.25 -10.46 13.44
CA LYS A 164 -24.00 -11.35 12.56
C LYS A 164 -24.02 -10.81 11.13
N ILE A 165 -24.30 -9.52 10.95
CA ILE A 165 -24.28 -8.86 9.63
C ILE A 165 -22.87 -8.95 9.02
N ALA A 166 -21.82 -8.68 9.79
CA ALA A 166 -20.45 -8.82 9.32
C ALA A 166 -20.12 -10.25 8.87
N ARG A 167 -20.64 -11.26 9.57
CA ARG A 167 -20.51 -12.67 9.18
C ARG A 167 -21.22 -12.97 7.86
N ASP A 168 -22.44 -12.47 7.70
CA ASP A 168 -23.24 -12.66 6.51
C ASP A 168 -22.58 -11.99 5.29
N TYR A 169 -22.00 -10.80 5.45
CA TYR A 169 -21.21 -10.15 4.41
C TYR A 169 -19.97 -10.94 4.00
N ILE A 170 -19.23 -11.49 4.97
CA ILE A 170 -18.06 -12.34 4.67
C ILE A 170 -18.49 -13.62 3.94
N ALA A 171 -19.59 -14.25 4.37
CA ALA A 171 -20.10 -15.45 3.71
C ALA A 171 -20.56 -15.18 2.28
N ALA A 172 -21.31 -14.09 2.05
CA ALA A 172 -21.73 -13.65 0.73
C ALA A 172 -20.52 -13.34 -0.16
N TYR A 173 -19.50 -12.68 0.40
CA TYR A 173 -18.25 -12.38 -0.30
C TYR A 173 -17.58 -13.66 -0.81
N TYR A 174 -17.32 -14.64 0.06
CA TYR A 174 -16.64 -15.88 -0.37
C TYR A 174 -17.49 -16.75 -1.30
N LYS A 175 -18.82 -16.70 -1.17
CA LYS A 175 -19.74 -17.36 -2.12
C LYS A 175 -19.62 -16.75 -3.53
N ARG A 176 -19.41 -15.43 -3.59
CA ARG A 176 -19.30 -14.68 -4.85
C ARG A 176 -17.91 -14.81 -5.47
N TYR A 177 -16.87 -14.63 -4.66
CA TYR A 177 -15.47 -14.64 -5.07
C TYR A 177 -14.83 -15.99 -4.68
N GLN A 178 -15.12 -17.01 -5.48
CA GLN A 178 -14.70 -18.38 -5.20
C GLN A 178 -13.18 -18.57 -5.31
N GLY A 179 -12.51 -17.82 -6.19
CA GLY A 179 -11.05 -17.83 -6.30
C GLY A 179 -10.39 -17.29 -5.04
N VAL A 180 -11.02 -16.30 -4.40
CA VAL A 180 -10.57 -15.77 -3.11
C VAL A 180 -10.73 -16.81 -1.99
N ALA A 181 -11.86 -17.53 -1.94
CA ALA A 181 -12.07 -18.59 -0.95
C ALA A 181 -11.02 -19.71 -1.11
N ARG A 182 -10.80 -20.17 -2.35
CA ARG A 182 -9.77 -21.16 -2.69
C ARG A 182 -8.39 -20.72 -2.24
N TYR A 183 -7.98 -19.50 -2.59
CA TYR A 183 -6.66 -18.97 -2.20
C TYR A 183 -6.46 -18.95 -0.68
N ARG A 184 -7.48 -18.51 0.07
CA ARG A 184 -7.42 -18.52 1.54
C ARG A 184 -7.13 -19.92 2.06
N ASP A 185 -7.91 -20.90 1.62
CA ASP A 185 -7.85 -22.27 2.12
C ASP A 185 -6.51 -22.93 1.74
N GLU A 186 -6.05 -22.71 0.50
CA GLU A 186 -4.74 -23.18 0.04
C GLU A 186 -3.58 -22.57 0.84
N MET A 187 -3.62 -21.26 1.15
CA MET A 187 -2.54 -20.61 1.91
C MET A 187 -2.48 -21.11 3.35
N ILE A 188 -3.64 -21.32 3.99
CA ILE A 188 -3.70 -21.89 5.33
C ILE A 188 -3.16 -23.33 5.31
N GLN A 189 -3.59 -24.13 4.33
CA GLN A 189 -3.12 -25.51 4.17
C GLN A 189 -1.59 -25.56 3.96
N LYS A 190 -1.06 -24.81 2.98
CA LYS A 190 0.38 -24.75 2.72
C LYS A 190 1.18 -24.28 3.92
N ALA A 191 0.67 -23.30 4.66
CA ALA A 191 1.30 -22.83 5.89
C ALA A 191 1.33 -23.91 6.97
N SER A 192 0.22 -24.64 7.13
CA SER A 192 0.09 -25.70 8.13
C SER A 192 0.96 -26.92 7.81
N GLU A 193 1.10 -27.28 6.53
CA GLU A 193 1.94 -28.40 6.08
C GLU A 193 3.44 -28.07 6.16
N ASN A 194 3.84 -26.86 5.75
CA ASN A 194 5.26 -26.51 5.62
C ASN A 194 5.82 -25.72 6.81
N GLY A 195 4.96 -25.15 7.66
CA GLY A 195 5.35 -24.21 8.73
C GLY A 195 5.74 -22.81 8.21
N TYR A 196 5.54 -22.52 6.92
CA TYR A 196 5.85 -21.23 6.30
C TYR A 196 5.04 -20.98 5.04
N VAL A 197 5.04 -19.73 4.57
CA VAL A 197 4.53 -19.31 3.25
C VAL A 197 5.60 -18.57 2.44
N THR A 198 5.41 -18.49 1.12
CA THR A 198 6.34 -17.80 0.21
C THR A 198 5.67 -16.78 -0.71
N THR A 199 6.43 -15.77 -1.14
CA THR A 199 6.07 -14.84 -2.23
C THR A 199 6.30 -15.49 -3.60
N LEU A 200 5.91 -14.79 -4.68
CA LEU A 200 6.22 -15.20 -6.07
C LEU A 200 7.73 -15.35 -6.30
N PHE A 201 8.53 -14.56 -5.56
CA PHE A 201 9.99 -14.54 -5.66
C PHE A 201 10.68 -15.32 -4.55
N ASN A 202 9.98 -16.30 -3.95
CA ASN A 202 10.51 -17.24 -2.96
C ASN A 202 10.97 -16.60 -1.63
N ARG A 203 10.59 -15.36 -1.32
CA ARG A 203 10.76 -14.82 0.04
C ARG A 203 9.88 -15.63 0.98
N ARG A 204 10.47 -16.11 2.08
CA ARG A 204 9.79 -16.97 3.05
C ARG A 204 9.45 -16.24 4.34
N ARG A 205 8.28 -16.52 4.91
CA ARG A 205 7.94 -16.19 6.30
C ARG A 205 7.50 -17.45 7.04
N TYR A 206 8.23 -17.78 8.10
CA TYR A 206 7.88 -18.85 9.01
C TYR A 206 6.72 -18.46 9.93
N LEU A 207 5.85 -19.42 10.20
CA LEU A 207 4.63 -19.26 10.97
C LEU A 207 4.58 -20.36 12.06
N PRO A 208 5.40 -20.24 13.13
CA PRO A 208 5.50 -21.28 14.16
C PRO A 208 4.14 -21.55 14.85
N ASP A 209 3.26 -20.56 14.87
CA ASP A 209 1.95 -20.61 15.51
C ASP A 209 0.82 -21.16 14.63
N ILE A 210 1.10 -21.59 13.39
CA ILE A 210 0.07 -22.03 12.43
C ILE A 210 -0.69 -23.29 12.89
N GLN A 211 -0.12 -24.08 13.79
CA GLN A 211 -0.76 -25.25 14.42
C GLN A 211 -1.03 -25.04 15.92
N HIS A 212 -0.98 -23.81 16.42
CA HIS A 212 -1.11 -23.54 17.84
C HIS A 212 -2.49 -23.99 18.39
N ALA A 213 -2.52 -24.60 19.58
CA ALA A 213 -3.75 -25.12 20.18
C ALA A 213 -4.77 -24.02 20.50
N ASN A 214 -4.29 -22.86 20.97
CA ASN A 214 -5.13 -21.68 21.17
C ASN A 214 -5.62 -21.09 19.84
N ASN A 215 -6.93 -21.13 19.62
CA ASN A 215 -7.59 -20.63 18.40
C ASN A 215 -7.24 -19.18 18.07
N ARG A 216 -7.11 -18.29 19.06
CA ARG A 216 -6.78 -16.88 18.81
C ARG A 216 -5.39 -16.74 18.20
N ILE A 217 -4.41 -17.46 18.75
CA ILE A 217 -3.01 -17.44 18.28
C ILE A 217 -2.93 -18.06 16.89
N ARG A 218 -3.59 -19.20 16.68
CA ARG A 218 -3.64 -19.87 15.38
C ARG A 218 -4.29 -18.99 14.30
N SER A 219 -5.42 -18.35 14.59
CA SER A 219 -6.07 -17.46 13.64
C SER A 219 -5.21 -16.24 13.26
N GLU A 220 -4.38 -15.70 14.17
CA GLU A 220 -3.39 -14.69 13.77
C GLU A 220 -2.38 -15.24 12.76
N ALA A 221 -1.88 -16.46 12.98
CA ALA A 221 -0.96 -17.12 12.05
C ALA A 221 -1.60 -17.41 10.68
N GLU A 222 -2.86 -17.86 10.65
CA GLU A 222 -3.64 -18.03 9.42
C GLU A 222 -3.78 -16.70 8.66
N ARG A 223 -4.06 -15.58 9.36
CA ARG A 223 -4.09 -14.25 8.71
C ARG A 223 -2.74 -13.86 8.13
N MET A 224 -1.65 -14.16 8.84
CA MET A 224 -0.30 -13.91 8.34
C MET A 224 0.02 -14.79 7.12
N ALA A 225 -0.46 -16.04 7.08
CA ALA A 225 -0.31 -16.94 5.93
C ALA A 225 -0.96 -16.38 4.67
N ILE A 226 -2.14 -15.79 4.79
CA ILE A 226 -2.88 -15.18 3.67
C ILE A 226 -2.23 -13.85 3.25
N ASN A 227 -1.91 -12.98 4.20
CA ASN A 227 -1.44 -11.63 3.91
C ASN A 227 0.00 -11.60 3.36
N THR A 228 0.89 -12.45 3.88
CA THR A 228 2.33 -12.34 3.61
C THR A 228 2.69 -12.52 2.14
N PRO A 229 2.17 -13.51 1.40
CA PRO A 229 2.46 -13.64 -0.02
C PRO A 229 2.09 -12.37 -0.81
N ILE A 230 1.00 -11.71 -0.44
CA ILE A 230 0.50 -10.49 -1.09
C ILE A 230 1.44 -9.32 -0.80
N GLN A 231 1.64 -8.98 0.47
CA GLN A 231 2.47 -7.84 0.87
C GLN A 231 3.94 -8.03 0.49
N GLY A 232 4.44 -9.25 0.65
CA GLY A 232 5.82 -9.59 0.33
C GLY A 232 6.07 -9.56 -1.17
N THR A 233 5.13 -10.04 -1.99
CA THR A 233 5.25 -9.92 -3.44
C THR A 233 5.21 -8.45 -3.88
N ALA A 234 4.34 -7.61 -3.30
CA ALA A 234 4.35 -6.17 -3.57
C ALA A 234 5.71 -5.53 -3.20
N ALA A 235 6.28 -5.92 -2.06
CA ALA A 235 7.62 -5.49 -1.63
C ALA A 235 8.74 -5.97 -2.57
N ASP A 236 8.63 -7.18 -3.11
CA ASP A 236 9.58 -7.73 -4.07
C ASP A 236 9.47 -7.01 -5.43
N LEU A 237 8.25 -6.73 -5.91
CA LEU A 237 7.99 -6.00 -7.15
C LEU A 237 8.58 -4.59 -7.12
N ILE A 238 8.33 -3.82 -6.05
CA ILE A 238 8.89 -2.47 -5.93
C ILE A 238 10.42 -2.50 -5.87
N LYS A 239 11.03 -3.47 -5.17
CA LYS A 239 12.50 -3.63 -5.13
C LYS A 239 13.08 -3.98 -6.50
N LYS A 240 12.43 -4.85 -7.27
CA LYS A 240 12.83 -5.15 -8.65
C LYS A 240 12.73 -3.91 -9.53
N ALA A 241 11.65 -3.14 -9.44
CA ALA A 241 11.48 -1.90 -10.18
C ALA A 241 12.58 -0.89 -9.81
N MET A 242 12.91 -0.77 -8.52
CA MET A 242 14.00 0.10 -8.07
C MET A 242 15.34 -0.26 -8.72
N ILE A 243 15.69 -1.56 -8.74
CA ILE A 243 16.93 -2.05 -9.36
C ILE A 243 16.94 -1.77 -10.86
N ASN A 244 15.84 -2.07 -11.55
CA ASN A 244 15.76 -1.85 -13.00
C ASN A 244 15.89 -0.36 -13.36
N ILE A 245 15.16 0.51 -12.67
CA ILE A 245 15.21 1.96 -12.89
C ILE A 245 16.61 2.50 -12.59
N HIS A 246 17.24 2.08 -11.48
CA HIS A 246 18.61 2.47 -11.15
C HIS A 246 19.59 2.11 -12.29
N ASN A 247 19.50 0.88 -12.81
CA ASN A 247 20.36 0.43 -13.89
C ASN A 247 20.11 1.23 -15.18
N ARG A 248 18.86 1.50 -15.56
CA ARG A 248 18.53 2.29 -16.76
C ARG A 248 18.94 3.76 -16.65
N LEU A 249 18.80 4.36 -15.46
CA LEU A 249 19.31 5.70 -15.19
C LEU A 249 20.83 5.76 -15.43
N GLY A 250 21.58 4.80 -14.88
CA GLY A 250 23.03 4.72 -15.04
C GLY A 250 23.46 4.47 -16.49
N GLN A 251 22.85 3.51 -17.18
CA GLN A 251 23.16 3.17 -18.57
C GLN A 251 22.83 4.31 -19.54
N GLY A 252 21.76 5.06 -19.27
CA GLY A 252 21.36 6.22 -20.07
C GLY A 252 22.15 7.49 -19.76
N GLY A 253 23.04 7.49 -18.76
CA GLY A 253 23.81 8.67 -18.35
C GLY A 253 22.94 9.81 -17.81
N PHE A 254 21.76 9.49 -17.26
CA PHE A 254 20.83 10.47 -16.71
C PHE A 254 21.37 11.06 -15.40
N ARG A 255 21.12 12.36 -15.16
CA ARG A 255 21.42 12.98 -13.86
C ARG A 255 20.29 12.79 -12.84
N SER A 256 19.12 12.37 -13.31
CA SER A 256 17.97 12.02 -12.49
C SER A 256 18.31 11.02 -11.39
N LYS A 257 17.78 11.25 -10.18
CA LYS A 257 18.07 10.43 -8.99
C LYS A 257 16.79 9.89 -8.37
N MET A 258 16.82 8.63 -7.97
CA MET A 258 15.81 8.08 -7.06
C MET A 258 16.15 8.52 -5.64
N LEU A 259 15.24 9.26 -5.00
CA LEU A 259 15.43 9.82 -3.67
C LEU A 259 14.80 8.95 -2.60
N LEU A 260 13.52 8.59 -2.77
CA LEU A 260 12.72 7.95 -1.72
C LEU A 260 11.96 6.74 -2.23
N GLN A 261 11.73 5.81 -1.31
CA GLN A 261 10.75 4.74 -1.43
C GLN A 261 9.79 4.86 -0.24
N VAL A 262 8.52 5.11 -0.51
CA VAL A 262 7.50 5.32 0.53
C VAL A 262 6.28 4.45 0.21
N HIS A 263 6.01 3.45 1.04
CA HIS A 263 4.93 2.48 0.78
C HIS A 263 5.07 1.78 -0.57
N ASP A 264 4.25 2.16 -1.55
CA ASP A 264 4.21 1.61 -2.90
C ASP A 264 4.65 2.67 -3.95
N GLU A 265 5.18 3.80 -3.47
CA GLU A 265 5.63 4.98 -4.22
C GLU A 265 7.16 5.06 -4.29
N LEU A 266 7.67 5.47 -5.45
CA LEU A 266 9.04 5.90 -5.68
C LEU A 266 9.08 7.39 -6.01
N VAL A 267 9.95 8.14 -5.33
CA VAL A 267 10.13 9.58 -5.54
C VAL A 267 11.50 9.83 -6.15
N PHE A 268 11.51 10.62 -7.23
CA PHE A 268 12.69 10.97 -7.99
C PHE A 268 12.88 12.48 -8.01
N GLU A 269 14.11 12.91 -8.21
CA GLU A 269 14.46 14.27 -8.59
C GLU A 269 15.01 14.22 -10.02
N VAL A 270 14.35 14.96 -10.92
CA VAL A 270 14.52 14.84 -12.37
C VAL A 270 14.75 16.23 -12.97
N PRO A 271 15.88 16.48 -13.65
CA PRO A 271 16.10 17.70 -14.42
C PRO A 271 15.01 17.93 -15.45
N ALA A 272 14.61 19.20 -15.66
CA ALA A 272 13.53 19.56 -16.57
C ALA A 272 13.69 18.97 -17.98
N GLU A 273 14.91 18.95 -18.48
CA GLU A 273 15.32 18.44 -19.79
C GLU A 273 15.31 16.91 -19.89
N GLU A 274 15.28 16.19 -18.76
CA GLU A 274 15.25 14.72 -18.73
C GLU A 274 13.82 14.16 -18.59
N LEU A 275 12.85 14.99 -18.20
CA LEU A 275 11.47 14.58 -17.89
C LEU A 275 10.81 13.75 -19.00
N GLU A 276 10.93 14.19 -20.26
CA GLU A 276 10.28 13.53 -21.40
C GLU A 276 10.80 12.11 -21.65
N LYS A 277 12.02 11.81 -21.19
CA LYS A 277 12.64 10.49 -21.35
C LYS A 277 12.52 9.64 -20.09
N VAL A 278 12.71 10.26 -18.93
CA VAL A 278 12.77 9.55 -17.63
C VAL A 278 11.39 9.15 -17.14
N VAL A 279 10.37 10.00 -17.30
CA VAL A 279 9.01 9.69 -16.81
C VAL A 279 8.40 8.46 -17.52
N PRO A 280 8.43 8.35 -18.86
CA PRO A 280 7.96 7.14 -19.55
C PRO A 280 8.77 5.90 -19.18
N MET A 281 10.08 6.03 -19.00
CA MET A 281 10.95 4.92 -18.59
C MET A 281 10.60 4.40 -17.18
N ILE A 282 10.35 5.30 -16.21
CA ILE A 282 9.89 4.92 -14.87
C ILE A 282 8.57 4.14 -14.96
N ARG A 283 7.62 4.63 -15.75
CA ARG A 283 6.33 3.94 -15.98
C ARG A 283 6.54 2.54 -16.54
N GLU A 284 7.33 2.42 -17.61
CA GLU A 284 7.63 1.16 -18.27
C GLU A 284 8.24 0.15 -17.29
N GLU A 285 9.25 0.56 -16.51
CA GLU A 285 9.93 -0.34 -15.58
C GLU A 285 9.06 -0.78 -14.41
N MET A 286 8.18 0.09 -13.93
CA MET A 286 7.27 -0.25 -12.84
C MET A 286 6.08 -1.10 -13.33
N GLU A 287 5.39 -0.69 -14.39
CA GLU A 287 4.24 -1.43 -14.93
C GLU A 287 4.67 -2.77 -15.56
N GLY A 288 5.87 -2.83 -16.13
CA GLY A 288 6.46 -4.00 -16.78
C GLY A 288 7.33 -4.88 -15.89
N VAL A 289 7.46 -4.59 -14.58
CA VAL A 289 8.42 -5.26 -13.70
C VAL A 289 8.22 -6.79 -13.60
N TYR A 290 6.97 -7.25 -13.79
CA TYR A 290 6.61 -8.67 -13.78
C TYR A 290 5.25 -8.91 -14.46
N PRO A 291 5.09 -9.98 -15.26
CA PRO A 291 3.85 -10.30 -15.94
C PRO A 291 2.82 -10.96 -15.01
N LEU A 292 2.13 -10.17 -14.19
CA LEU A 292 0.98 -10.64 -13.42
C LEU A 292 -0.22 -10.94 -14.34
N LYS A 293 -1.22 -11.68 -13.82
CA LYS A 293 -2.47 -11.99 -14.55
C LYS A 293 -3.34 -10.75 -14.80
N VAL A 294 -3.07 -9.67 -14.05
CA VAL A 294 -3.68 -8.35 -14.21
C VAL A 294 -2.56 -7.34 -14.43
N PRO A 295 -2.78 -6.30 -15.26
CA PRO A 295 -1.74 -5.30 -15.51
C PRO A 295 -1.39 -4.58 -14.20
N LEU A 296 -0.12 -4.24 -14.00
CA LEU A 296 0.26 -3.23 -13.01
C LEU A 296 -0.03 -1.85 -13.61
N LYS A 297 -0.38 -0.88 -12.75
CA LYS A 297 -0.68 0.49 -13.15
C LYS A 297 0.03 1.43 -12.21
N VAL A 298 0.64 2.48 -12.75
CA VAL A 298 1.38 3.47 -11.97
C VAL A 298 0.79 4.85 -12.22
N ASP A 299 0.47 5.57 -11.16
CA ASP A 299 0.06 6.95 -11.25
C ASP A 299 1.33 7.81 -11.07
N ILE A 300 1.63 8.68 -12.04
CA ILE A 300 2.86 9.50 -12.03
C ILE A 300 2.49 10.97 -12.08
N ASN A 301 2.92 11.70 -11.06
CA ASN A 301 2.74 13.14 -10.91
C ASN A 301 4.11 13.82 -10.76
N LYS A 302 4.17 15.12 -11.07
CA LYS A 302 5.39 15.92 -10.93
C LYS A 302 5.10 17.29 -10.35
N GLY A 303 6.03 17.83 -9.59
CA GLY A 303 5.88 19.11 -8.91
C GLY A 303 7.22 19.72 -8.50
N ARG A 304 7.19 20.96 -8.03
CA ARG A 304 8.37 21.63 -7.44
C ARG A 304 8.61 21.21 -6.00
N ASN A 305 7.60 20.66 -5.36
CA ASN A 305 7.65 20.07 -4.03
C ASN A 305 6.81 18.78 -3.99
N TRP A 306 6.91 18.05 -2.88
CA TRP A 306 6.29 16.73 -2.76
C TRP A 306 4.77 16.78 -2.61
N ASP A 307 4.17 17.91 -2.21
CA ASP A 307 2.70 18.07 -2.22
C ASP A 307 2.18 18.23 -3.66
N GLU A 308 2.89 18.97 -4.51
CA GLU A 308 2.52 19.10 -5.93
C GLU A 308 2.75 17.82 -6.73
N ALA A 309 3.78 17.06 -6.35
CA ALA A 309 4.15 15.83 -7.04
C ALA A 309 3.33 14.62 -6.59
N HIS A 310 2.50 14.70 -5.55
CA HIS A 310 1.73 13.57 -5.00
C HIS A 310 0.24 13.72 -5.27
#